data_AF-F4WSU5-F1
#
_entry.id   AF-F4WSU5-F1
#
_cell.length_a   1.000
_cell.length_b   1.000
_cell.length_c   1.000
_cell.angle_alpha   90.00
_cell.angle_beta   90.00
_cell.angle_gamma   90.00
#
_symmetry.space_group_name_H-M   'P 1'
#
loop_
_entity.id
_entity.type
_entity.pdbx_description
1 polymer ?
#
loop_
_entity_poly.entity_id
_entity_poly.type
_entity_poly.pdbx_seq_one_letter_code
_entity_poly.pdbx_strand_id
1 'polypeptide(L)'
;VPVRNLVGTTRELPVSNATSNATIPRCSLIPPNLVGPVIVSKSPPPLSEMEKSFMEVKAGGIGRPADCVARHRVAIIIPFRDRPQHLQTLLYNLHPVLLRQQIDYQIFVVEQEVISNRTGLSMHQCLFF
;
A
#
# COMPACT_ATOMS: atom_id res chain seq x y z
N VAL A 1 12.48 -36.68 58.21
CA VAL A 1 12.50 -37.65 57.08
C VAL A 1 11.21 -37.47 56.29
N PRO A 2 11.24 -37.06 55.01
CA PRO A 2 10.06 -36.90 54.18
C PRO A 2 9.89 -38.06 53.18
N VAL A 3 8.65 -38.40 52.83
CA VAL A 3 8.24 -39.16 51.63
C VAL A 3 6.89 -38.56 51.17
N ARG A 4 6.86 -37.67 50.16
CA ARG A 4 6.45 -37.87 48.73
C ARG A 4 5.00 -38.39 48.58
N ASN A 5 4.07 -37.90 47.75
CA ASN A 5 3.97 -37.12 46.48
C ASN A 5 2.50 -36.55 46.42
N LEU A 6 1.98 -35.71 45.50
CA LEU A 6 2.07 -35.56 44.04
C LEU A 6 1.68 -34.13 43.64
N VAL A 7 2.44 -33.51 42.73
CA VAL A 7 2.13 -32.21 42.10
C VAL A 7 1.26 -32.44 40.88
N GLY A 8 0.03 -31.92 40.89
CA GLY A 8 -0.84 -31.83 39.72
C GLY A 8 -0.76 -30.44 39.11
N THR A 9 -0.14 -30.33 37.94
CA THR A 9 -0.04 -29.07 37.18
C THR A 9 -1.24 -28.93 36.26
N THR A 10 -2.34 -28.35 36.73
CA THR A 10 -3.35 -27.77 35.84
C THR A 10 -2.92 -26.35 35.49
N ARG A 11 -2.27 -26.20 34.32
CA ARG A 11 -2.16 -24.90 33.65
C ARG A 11 -3.57 -24.51 33.23
N GLU A 12 -4.19 -23.59 33.97
CA GLU A 12 -5.38 -22.89 33.49
C GLU A 12 -5.01 -22.12 32.23
N LEU A 13 -5.52 -22.58 31.10
CA LEU A 13 -5.60 -21.81 29.87
C LEU A 13 -6.60 -20.67 30.14
N PRO A 14 -6.24 -19.38 29.95
CA PRO A 14 -7.24 -18.34 29.98
C PRO A 14 -8.13 -18.52 28.75
N VAL A 15 -9.35 -19.00 28.99
CA VAL A 15 -10.47 -18.91 28.06
C VAL A 15 -10.88 -17.44 28.01
N SER A 16 -10.25 -16.67 27.12
CA SER A 16 -10.79 -15.37 26.72
C SER A 16 -11.87 -15.59 25.67
N ASN A 17 -13.06 -15.95 26.16
CA ASN A 17 -14.30 -15.61 25.47
C ASN A 17 -14.39 -14.08 25.38
N ALA A 18 -14.03 -13.53 24.24
CA ALA A 18 -14.33 -12.16 23.88
C ALA A 18 -14.82 -12.13 22.43
N THR A 19 -16.15 -12.15 22.28
CA THR A 19 -16.86 -11.67 21.10
C THR A 19 -16.57 -10.18 20.97
N SER A 20 -15.38 -9.82 20.50
CA SER A 20 -15.05 -8.44 20.21
C SER A 20 -15.50 -8.14 18.79
N ASN A 21 -16.49 -7.25 18.65
CA ASN A 21 -16.59 -6.44 17.44
C ASN A 21 -15.28 -5.62 17.37
N ALA A 22 -14.23 -6.24 16.85
CA ALA A 22 -12.89 -5.66 16.81
C ALA A 22 -12.90 -4.48 15.84
N THR A 23 -13.04 -3.27 16.39
CA THR A 23 -12.85 -2.04 15.64
C THR A 23 -11.40 -1.95 15.21
N ILE A 24 -11.15 -2.02 13.90
CA ILE A 24 -9.81 -1.90 13.32
C ILE A 24 -9.18 -0.58 13.79
N PRO A 25 -7.99 -0.60 14.42
CA PRO A 25 -7.37 0.61 14.94
C PRO A 25 -6.92 1.54 13.80
N ARG A 26 -6.76 2.83 14.09
CA ARG A 26 -6.08 3.75 13.16
C ARG A 26 -4.60 3.39 13.06
N CYS A 27 -4.00 3.64 11.89
CA CYS A 27 -2.56 3.44 11.70
C CYS A 27 -1.75 4.31 12.68
N SER A 28 -0.52 3.92 12.99
CA SER A 28 0.35 4.71 13.87
C SER A 28 0.67 6.07 13.24
N LEU A 29 1.06 7.05 14.07
CA LEU A 29 1.50 8.35 13.55
C LEU A 29 2.81 8.25 12.76
N ILE A 30 3.66 7.30 13.16
CA ILE A 30 4.90 6.95 12.48
C ILE A 30 4.72 5.52 11.99
N PRO A 31 4.58 5.29 10.67
CA PRO A 31 4.43 3.95 10.12
C PRO A 31 5.65 3.07 10.48
N PRO A 32 5.43 1.82 10.93
CA PRO A 32 6.50 0.97 11.44
C PRO A 32 7.44 0.44 10.35
N ASN A 33 6.98 0.40 9.10
CA ASN A 33 7.68 -0.21 7.97
C ASN A 33 8.52 0.79 7.16
N LEU A 34 8.82 1.97 7.74
CA LEU A 34 9.67 2.96 7.09
C LEU A 34 11.13 2.51 7.13
N VAL A 35 11.78 2.49 5.96
CA VAL A 35 13.17 2.04 5.79
C VAL A 35 14.17 3.19 5.65
N GLY A 36 13.70 4.45 5.68
CA GLY A 36 14.53 5.62 5.44
C GLY A 36 14.88 5.79 3.96
N PRO A 37 16.16 6.09 3.62
CA PRO A 37 16.59 6.26 2.23
C PRO A 37 16.23 5.06 1.34
N VAL A 38 15.70 5.34 0.15
CA VAL A 38 15.27 4.32 -0.82
C VAL A 38 16.21 4.31 -2.02
N ILE A 39 16.68 3.11 -2.40
CA ILE A 39 17.44 2.91 -3.63
C ILE A 39 16.45 2.91 -4.80
N VAL A 40 16.65 3.81 -5.76
CA VAL A 40 15.78 3.96 -6.92
C VAL A 40 16.25 3.06 -8.05
N SER A 41 15.38 2.18 -8.54
CA SER A 41 15.62 1.44 -9.77
C SER A 41 15.29 2.32 -10.98
N LYS A 42 16.22 2.43 -11.93
CA LYS A 42 16.00 3.12 -13.22
C LYS A 42 15.64 2.18 -14.37
N SER A 43 15.59 0.88 -14.09
CA SER A 43 15.29 -0.18 -15.05
C SER A 43 14.13 -1.03 -14.50
N PRO A 44 12.89 -0.50 -14.52
CA PRO A 44 11.74 -1.24 -14.02
C PRO A 44 11.39 -2.42 -14.95
N PRO A 45 10.82 -3.51 -14.42
CA PRO A 45 10.27 -4.58 -15.25
C PRO A 45 9.04 -4.09 -16.04
N PRO A 46 8.62 -4.79 -17.10
CA PRO A 46 7.39 -4.51 -17.84
C PRO A 46 6.17 -4.32 -16.93
N LEU A 47 5.20 -3.48 -17.33
CA LEU A 47 4.00 -3.19 -16.52
C LEU A 47 3.23 -4.46 -16.11
N SER A 48 3.11 -5.42 -17.02
CA SER A 48 2.46 -6.72 -16.76
C SER A 48 3.16 -7.57 -15.69
N GLU A 49 4.46 -7.38 -15.48
CA GLU A 49 5.23 -8.03 -14.41
C GLU A 49 5.12 -7.23 -13.11
N MET A 50 5.08 -5.89 -13.20
CA MET A 50 4.83 -5.02 -12.05
C MET A 50 3.46 -5.32 -11.43
N GLU A 51 2.43 -5.52 -12.25
CA GLU A 51 1.07 -5.85 -11.81
C GLU A 51 1.04 -7.10 -10.91
N LYS A 52 1.83 -8.12 -11.27
CA LYS A 52 1.96 -9.35 -10.48
C LYS A 52 2.77 -9.16 -9.20
N SER A 53 3.70 -8.20 -9.21
CA SER A 53 4.61 -7.94 -8.09
C SER A 53 3.94 -7.12 -6.98
N PHE A 54 2.95 -6.29 -7.32
CA PHE A 54 2.26 -5.40 -6.37
C PHE A 54 0.85 -5.89 -6.06
N MET A 55 0.71 -7.10 -5.51
CA MET A 55 -0.59 -7.71 -5.17
C MET A 55 -1.45 -6.89 -4.19
N GLU A 56 -0.84 -6.01 -3.42
CA GLU A 56 -1.52 -5.12 -2.47
C GLU A 56 -2.17 -3.90 -3.15
N VAL A 57 -1.77 -3.60 -4.38
CA VAL A 57 -2.30 -2.50 -5.19
C VAL A 57 -3.45 -3.05 -6.04
N LYS A 58 -4.63 -2.44 -5.87
CA LYS A 58 -5.82 -2.77 -6.65
C LYS A 58 -5.84 -2.01 -7.97
N ALA A 59 -6.69 -2.50 -8.87
CA ALA A 59 -7.00 -1.85 -10.13
C ALA A 59 -7.27 -0.35 -9.98
N GLY A 60 -6.77 0.44 -10.93
CA GLY A 60 -6.83 1.91 -10.85
C GLY A 60 -5.76 2.55 -9.95
N GLY A 61 -4.72 1.79 -9.57
CA GLY A 61 -3.59 2.29 -8.79
C GLY A 61 -3.94 2.61 -7.33
N ILE A 62 -4.83 1.81 -6.72
CA ILE A 62 -5.35 2.04 -5.37
C ILE A 62 -4.57 1.18 -4.37
N GLY A 63 -3.94 1.81 -3.38
CA GLY A 63 -3.29 1.11 -2.27
C GLY A 63 -3.83 1.59 -0.92
N ARG A 64 -4.06 0.65 0.00
CA ARG A 64 -4.52 0.95 1.37
C ARG A 64 -4.00 -0.10 2.37
N PRO A 65 -3.69 0.29 3.62
CA PRO A 65 -3.29 -0.66 4.65
C PRO A 65 -4.41 -1.68 4.94
N ALA A 66 -4.05 -2.94 5.15
CA ALA A 66 -4.98 -4.02 5.47
C ALA A 66 -5.31 -4.08 6.97
N ASP A 67 -4.32 -3.80 7.83
CA ASP A 67 -4.40 -4.07 9.27
C ASP A 67 -4.82 -2.84 10.10
N CYS A 68 -4.95 -1.67 9.47
CA CYS A 68 -5.29 -0.43 10.16
C CYS A 68 -6.09 0.51 9.25
N VAL A 69 -6.85 1.42 9.87
CA VAL A 69 -7.53 2.51 9.15
C VAL A 69 -6.53 3.64 8.90
N ALA A 70 -6.27 3.92 7.63
CA ALA A 70 -5.37 5.00 7.22
C ALA A 70 -5.80 6.34 7.81
N ARG A 71 -4.82 7.15 8.24
CA ARG A 71 -5.08 8.52 8.72
C ARG A 71 -5.29 9.52 7.59
N HIS A 72 -4.69 9.25 6.44
CA HIS A 72 -4.66 10.14 5.29
C HIS A 72 -5.24 9.42 4.09
N ARG A 73 -6.11 10.12 3.37
CA ARG A 73 -6.66 9.71 2.07
C ARG A 73 -6.12 10.66 1.00
N VAL A 74 -5.36 10.14 0.05
CA VAL A 74 -4.51 10.95 -0.85
C VAL A 74 -4.79 10.62 -2.31
N ALA A 75 -5.12 11.63 -3.10
CA ALA A 75 -5.14 11.54 -4.55
C ALA A 75 -3.78 12.02 -5.10
N ILE A 76 -3.06 11.16 -5.81
CA ILE A 76 -1.77 11.49 -6.42
C ILE A 76 -2.01 11.75 -7.90
N ILE A 77 -1.83 12.99 -8.34
CA ILE A 77 -2.07 13.42 -9.71
C ILE A 77 -0.74 13.54 -10.44
N ILE A 78 -0.53 12.70 -11.45
CA ILE A 78 0.66 12.69 -12.29
C ILE A 78 0.29 13.29 -13.64
N PRO A 79 0.70 14.53 -13.95
CA PRO A 79 0.60 15.04 -15.32
C PRO A 79 1.53 14.23 -16.22
N PHE A 80 1.02 13.80 -17.37
CA PHE A 80 1.72 12.90 -18.26
C PHE A 80 1.56 13.33 -19.72
N ARG A 81 2.64 13.17 -20.48
CA ARG A 81 2.70 13.34 -21.94
C ARG A 81 3.87 12.52 -22.46
N ASP A 82 3.63 11.58 -23.37
CA ASP A 82 4.64 10.90 -24.20
C ASP A 82 5.87 10.35 -23.46
N ARG A 83 5.74 9.92 -22.19
CA ARG A 83 6.89 9.47 -21.37
C ARG A 83 6.62 8.16 -20.61
N PRO A 84 6.18 7.07 -21.29
CA PRO A 84 5.77 5.84 -20.63
C PRO A 84 6.88 5.22 -19.76
N GLN A 85 8.14 5.30 -20.19
CA GLN A 85 9.30 4.77 -19.43
C GLN A 85 9.53 5.51 -18.11
N HIS A 86 9.34 6.83 -18.07
CA HIS A 86 9.44 7.60 -16.84
C HIS A 86 8.28 7.30 -15.90
N LEU A 87 7.06 7.18 -16.43
CA LEU A 87 5.89 6.81 -15.64
C LEU A 87 6.06 5.42 -15.03
N GLN A 88 6.50 4.43 -15.82
CA GLN A 88 6.79 3.09 -15.32
C GLN A 88 7.84 3.10 -14.20
N THR A 89 8.93 3.85 -14.38
CA THR A 89 9.98 4.02 -13.37
C THR A 89 9.40 4.67 -12.10
N LEU A 90 8.60 5.72 -12.25
CA LEU A 90 7.96 6.40 -11.14
C LEU A 90 7.05 5.45 -10.36
N LEU A 91 6.12 4.77 -11.03
CA LEU A 91 5.18 3.84 -10.39
C LEU A 91 5.91 2.70 -9.67
N TYR A 92 6.91 2.09 -10.30
CA TYR A 92 7.70 1.00 -9.71
C TYR A 92 8.34 1.38 -8.37
N ASN A 93 8.89 2.59 -8.29
CA ASN A 93 9.54 3.06 -7.07
C ASN A 93 8.54 3.66 -6.05
N LEU A 94 7.45 4.26 -6.53
CA LEU A 94 6.52 5.00 -5.68
C LEU A 94 5.57 4.07 -4.91
N HIS A 95 5.04 3.02 -5.53
CA HIS A 95 4.09 2.11 -4.86
C HIS A 95 4.61 1.55 -3.52
N PRO A 96 5.84 0.99 -3.43
CA PRO A 96 6.38 0.51 -2.16
C PRO A 96 6.52 1.60 -1.10
N VAL A 97 6.86 2.82 -1.51
CA VAL A 97 7.01 3.95 -0.59
C VAL A 97 5.65 4.31 0.03
N LEU A 98 4.61 4.42 -0.80
CA LEU A 98 3.26 4.77 -0.34
C LEU A 98 2.66 3.67 0.55
N LEU A 99 2.87 2.39 0.21
CA LEU A 99 2.40 1.26 1.02
C LEU A 99 3.05 1.26 2.41
N ARG A 100 4.37 1.48 2.50
CA ARG A 100 5.08 1.60 3.79
C ARG A 100 4.62 2.78 4.64
N GLN A 101 4.10 3.84 4.02
CA GLN A 101 3.54 4.99 4.71
C GLN A 101 2.14 4.75 5.31
N GLN A 102 1.52 3.58 5.05
CA GLN A 102 0.19 3.21 5.56
C GLN A 102 -0.90 4.26 5.28
N ILE A 103 -0.89 4.82 4.07
CA ILE A 103 -1.90 5.77 3.58
C ILE A 103 -2.92 5.07 2.66
N ASP A 104 -4.13 5.62 2.58
CA ASP A 104 -5.13 5.26 1.57
C ASP A 104 -4.90 6.18 0.35
N TYR A 105 -4.36 5.64 -0.73
CA TYR A 105 -4.00 6.43 -1.91
C TYR A 105 -4.59 5.88 -3.19
N GLN A 106 -4.76 6.80 -4.16
CA GLN A 106 -5.07 6.47 -5.54
C GLN A 106 -4.24 7.34 -6.48
N ILE A 107 -3.65 6.72 -7.50
CA ILE A 107 -2.86 7.41 -8.52
C ILE A 107 -3.72 7.68 -9.75
N PHE A 108 -3.71 8.94 -10.20
CA PHE A 108 -4.37 9.42 -11.41
C PHE A 108 -3.32 9.92 -12.39
N VAL A 109 -3.33 9.37 -13.61
CA VAL A 109 -2.42 9.79 -14.68
C VAL A 109 -3.22 10.65 -15.64
N VAL A 110 -2.89 11.94 -15.68
CA VAL A 110 -3.61 12.92 -16.49
C VAL A 110 -2.83 13.13 -17.78
N GLU A 111 -3.33 12.57 -18.87
CA GLU A 111 -2.74 12.68 -20.20
C GLU A 111 -3.04 14.07 -20.80
N GLN A 112 -2.00 14.72 -21.30
CA GLN A 112 -2.12 16.03 -21.94
C GLN A 112 -2.28 15.89 -23.46
N GLU A 113 -3.53 15.82 -23.91
CA GLU A 113 -3.86 15.80 -25.33
C GLU A 113 -3.83 17.22 -25.94
N VAL A 114 -3.20 17.36 -27.11
CA VAL A 114 -3.34 18.57 -27.94
C VAL A 114 -4.50 18.34 -28.90
N ILE A 115 -5.64 18.95 -28.61
CA ILE A 115 -6.79 18.96 -29.52
C ILE A 115 -6.82 20.33 -30.17
N SER A 116 -6.54 20.41 -31.47
CA SER A 116 -6.59 21.58 -32.35
C SER A 116 -7.10 22.89 -31.69
N ASN A 117 -6.18 23.80 -31.34
CA ASN A 117 -6.37 25.09 -30.66
C ASN A 117 -6.82 25.09 -29.18
N ARG A 118 -6.86 23.95 -28.46
CA ARG A 118 -6.94 23.90 -27.00
C ARG A 118 -6.09 22.75 -26.43
N THR A 119 -5.46 22.96 -25.26
CA THR A 119 -4.91 21.86 -24.47
C THR A 119 -6.06 21.17 -23.74
N GLY A 120 -6.36 19.92 -24.10
CA GLY A 120 -7.28 19.06 -23.36
C GLY A 120 -6.52 18.27 -22.29
N LEU A 121 -7.22 17.91 -21.21
CA LEU A 121 -6.70 16.98 -20.21
C LEU A 121 -7.64 15.78 -20.19
N SER A 122 -7.13 14.60 -20.54
CA SER A 122 -7.85 13.35 -20.35
C SER A 122 -7.39 12.73 -19.04
N MET A 123 -8.31 12.61 -18.08
CA MET A 123 -8.01 11.93 -16.83
C MET A 123 -8.18 10.43 -17.05
N HIS A 124 -7.08 9.75 -17.32
CA HIS A 124 -7.07 8.30 -17.22
C HIS A 124 -6.90 7.96 -15.73
N GLN A 125 -7.87 7.25 -15.16
CA GLN A 125 -7.51 6.39 -14.03
C GLN A 125 -6.34 5.55 -14.49
N CYS A 126 -5.34 5.34 -13.63
CA CYS A 126 -4.18 4.54 -13.97
C CYS A 126 -4.68 3.11 -14.24
N LEU A 127 -5.08 2.83 -15.48
CA LEU A 127 -5.62 1.57 -15.98
C LEU A 127 -4.55 0.46 -15.97
N PHE A 128 -3.32 0.83 -15.61
CA PHE A 128 -2.20 -0.06 -15.41
C PHE A 128 -2.27 -0.68 -14.00
N PHE A 129 -3.37 -1.39 -13.73
CA PHE A 129 -3.64 -2.45 -12.73
C PHE A 129 -5.07 -2.96 -12.93
#